data_AF-A0A7Z9WND7-F1
#
_entry.id   AF-A0A7Z9WND7-F1
#
_cell.length_a   1.000
_cell.length_b   1.000
_cell.length_c   1.000
_cell.angle_alpha   90.00
_cell.angle_beta   90.00
_cell.angle_gamma   90.00
#
_symmetry.space_group_name_H-M   'P 1'
#
loop_
_entity.id
_entity.type
_entity.pdbx_description
1 polymer ?
#
loop_
_entity_poly.entity_id
_entity_poly.type
_entity_poly.pdbx_seq_one_letter_code
_entity_poly.pdbx_strand_id
1 'polypeptide(L)'
;PQEPPPPRKPPRKRRRRPRRRAPSRERAPSALGSLWRGPLFPYCLLVGLILVTMVYDFIPSGRGHPSMTWLFGLTWLLGGAVVLAEMGKGSRLTEGQWLWGPLAYILITGAGLFLYRLVQTSLLRPGGDVTRVLVAYCLLLFAIVFLLALILATRETLPHTFWRRAKGWIYPLLAAGVALLILTTNVNVVKADIYYKQAWVGYHQKRRYDPAIGLYKRTLELAPDQDYYYLFLGKALLEKAERLSDPAQQEALFEQSREVLERARELNPLNTDHTANLARLYQAWGQLAVDPQVRAEKLNRALEYYREATQLSPNAAHLYNEWGWTYFIMGDYDRALEKYQISLSLDQEFDQTYMRLGELYRAQEKWAQAEEAYEKAVELNPRSVQAHSGLAFAYAQQGKLEEAVQENRKVTELAPDDLASHRNLAILYHQLGRLDEALAEARIALELAPEDQ
;
A
#
# COMPACT_ATOMS: atom_id res chain seq x y z
N PRO A 1 -9.28 57.21 101.85
CA PRO A 1 -8.53 58.25 101.11
C PRO A 1 -8.31 57.79 99.66
N GLN A 2 -9.12 58.33 98.76
CA GLN A 2 -9.13 58.04 97.33
C GLN A 2 -7.96 58.77 96.65
N GLU A 3 -7.15 58.06 95.86
CA GLU A 3 -6.15 58.69 94.97
C GLU A 3 -6.83 59.30 93.73
N PRO A 4 -6.41 60.49 93.26
CA PRO A 4 -7.03 61.17 92.14
C PRO A 4 -6.55 60.58 90.79
N PRO A 5 -7.38 60.60 89.74
CA PRO A 5 -7.01 60.04 88.44
C PRO A 5 -6.03 60.96 87.67
N PRO A 6 -5.12 60.39 86.86
CA PRO A 6 -4.11 61.16 86.15
C PRO A 6 -4.69 61.96 84.96
N PRO A 7 -4.05 63.08 84.55
CA PRO A 7 -4.57 64.01 83.57
C PRO A 7 -4.55 63.46 82.13
N ARG A 8 -5.62 63.78 81.37
CA ARG A 8 -5.84 63.37 79.97
C ARG A 8 -4.81 64.03 79.03
N LYS A 9 -4.14 63.21 78.21
CA LYS A 9 -3.23 63.67 77.13
C LYS A 9 -4.02 64.25 75.94
N PRO A 10 -3.51 65.30 75.24
CA PRO A 10 -4.19 65.95 74.12
C PRO A 10 -4.19 65.06 72.85
N PRO A 11 -5.10 65.31 71.88
CA PRO A 11 -5.32 64.41 70.76
C PRO A 11 -4.15 64.43 69.77
N ARG A 12 -3.59 63.24 69.48
CA ARG A 12 -2.61 63.06 68.40
C ARG A 12 -3.28 63.32 67.04
N LYS A 13 -2.87 64.37 66.34
CA LYS A 13 -3.21 64.60 64.92
C LYS A 13 -2.82 63.37 64.09
N ARG A 14 -3.80 62.73 63.46
CA ARG A 14 -3.62 61.59 62.55
C ARG A 14 -2.77 62.02 61.35
N ARG A 15 -1.54 61.49 61.22
CA ARG A 15 -0.83 61.48 59.94
C ARG A 15 -1.64 60.63 58.94
N ARG A 16 -2.15 61.25 57.87
CA ARG A 16 -2.78 60.53 56.75
C ARG A 16 -1.72 59.65 56.08
N ARG A 17 -1.83 58.32 56.21
CA ARG A 17 -1.14 57.37 55.33
C ARG A 17 -1.74 57.48 53.92
N PRO A 18 -0.95 57.42 52.84
CA PRO A 18 -1.51 57.36 51.50
C PRO A 18 -2.33 56.08 51.38
N ARG A 19 -3.58 56.19 50.88
CA ARG A 19 -4.42 55.04 50.52
C ARG A 19 -3.66 54.24 49.46
N ARG A 20 -3.08 53.09 49.83
CA ARG A 20 -2.82 52.02 48.85
C ARG A 20 -4.18 51.62 48.30
N ARG A 21 -4.43 51.87 47.01
CA ARG A 21 -5.55 51.25 46.29
C ARG A 21 -5.43 49.74 46.53
N ALA A 22 -6.52 49.13 46.99
CA ALA A 22 -6.62 47.67 46.99
C ALA A 22 -6.38 47.20 45.54
N PRO A 23 -5.57 46.15 45.30
CA PRO A 23 -5.52 45.56 43.98
C PRO A 23 -6.94 45.15 43.62
N SER A 24 -7.43 45.63 42.47
CA SER A 24 -8.64 45.12 41.86
C SER A 24 -8.55 43.60 41.85
N ARG A 25 -9.51 42.90 42.46
CA ARG A 25 -9.71 41.48 42.23
C ARG A 25 -10.04 41.33 40.74
N GLU A 26 -9.04 41.20 39.90
CA GLU A 26 -9.23 40.51 38.63
C GLU A 26 -9.80 39.14 39.00
N ARG A 27 -11.04 38.88 38.58
CA ARG A 27 -11.61 37.53 38.66
C ARG A 27 -10.62 36.64 37.91
N ALA A 28 -10.03 35.66 38.61
CA ALA A 28 -9.27 34.62 37.95
C ALA A 28 -10.13 34.10 36.78
N PRO A 29 -9.57 33.94 35.57
CA PRO A 29 -10.32 33.45 34.43
C PRO A 29 -11.03 32.16 34.83
N SER A 30 -12.28 31.98 34.40
CA SER A 30 -13.00 30.72 34.62
C SER A 30 -12.15 29.56 34.08
N ALA A 31 -12.23 28.38 34.69
CA ALA A 31 -11.49 27.20 34.24
C ALA A 31 -11.69 26.92 32.74
N LEU A 32 -12.86 27.25 32.20
CA LEU A 32 -13.13 27.26 30.75
C LEU A 32 -12.27 28.29 30.00
N GLY A 33 -12.25 29.56 30.43
CA GLY A 33 -11.49 30.62 29.77
C GLY A 33 -9.97 30.39 29.74
N SER A 34 -9.41 29.73 30.75
CA SER A 34 -8.00 29.30 30.74
C SER A 34 -7.72 28.15 29.78
N LEU A 35 -8.73 27.31 29.50
CA LEU A 35 -8.60 26.17 28.58
C LEU A 35 -8.50 26.63 27.13
N TRP A 36 -9.34 27.60 26.74
CA TRP A 36 -9.38 28.18 25.39
C TRP A 36 -8.21 29.10 25.06
N ARG A 37 -7.58 29.71 26.07
CA ARG A 37 -6.46 30.66 25.88
C ARG A 37 -5.08 30.06 26.13
N GLY A 38 -5.00 28.80 26.52
CA GLY A 38 -3.75 28.11 26.88
C GLY A 38 -3.31 27.03 25.87
N PRO A 39 -2.09 26.48 26.01
CA PRO A 39 -1.53 25.48 25.10
C PRO A 39 -2.26 24.12 25.12
N LEU A 40 -3.22 23.94 26.04
CA LEU A 40 -4.04 22.74 26.17
C LEU A 40 -5.00 22.52 25.00
N PHE A 41 -5.64 23.59 24.53
CA PHE A 41 -6.59 23.49 23.43
C PHE A 41 -5.95 23.00 22.11
N PRO A 42 -4.83 23.58 21.63
CA PRO A 42 -4.15 23.07 20.44
C PRO A 42 -3.58 21.66 20.66
N TYR A 43 -3.18 21.29 21.88
CA TYR A 43 -2.76 19.93 22.20
C TYR A 43 -3.91 18.91 22.09
N CYS A 44 -5.09 19.22 22.65
CA CYS A 44 -6.28 18.37 22.52
C CYS A 44 -6.71 18.19 21.06
N LEU A 45 -6.61 19.26 20.25
CA LEU A 45 -6.86 19.20 18.81
C LEU A 45 -5.84 18.29 18.09
N LEU A 46 -4.55 18.39 18.42
CA LEU A 46 -3.50 17.55 17.85
C LEU A 46 -3.73 16.08 18.18
N VAL A 47 -4.03 15.74 19.43
CA VAL A 47 -4.33 14.35 19.81
C VAL A 47 -5.61 13.86 19.15
N GLY A 48 -6.64 14.70 19.05
CA GLY A 48 -7.85 14.38 18.29
C GLY A 48 -7.54 14.08 16.82
N LEU A 49 -6.64 14.85 16.20
CA LEU A 49 -6.20 14.64 14.83
C LEU A 49 -5.46 13.29 14.67
N ILE A 50 -4.49 12.99 15.55
CA ILE A 50 -3.76 11.71 15.53
C ILE A 50 -4.73 10.53 15.67
N LEU A 51 -5.73 10.64 16.53
CA LEU A 51 -6.73 9.59 16.69
C LEU A 51 -7.59 9.42 15.44
N VAL A 52 -7.96 10.52 14.78
CA VAL A 52 -8.66 10.50 13.49
C VAL A 52 -7.80 9.84 12.40
N THR A 53 -6.50 10.14 12.34
CA THR A 53 -5.59 9.52 11.36
C THR A 53 -5.45 8.02 11.60
N MET A 54 -5.45 7.57 12.86
CA MET A 54 -5.36 6.15 13.21
C MET A 54 -6.64 5.36 12.91
N VAL A 55 -7.80 6.03 12.92
CA VAL A 55 -9.07 5.40 12.51
C VAL A 55 -9.18 5.31 10.98
N TYR A 56 -8.47 6.15 10.22
CA TYR A 56 -8.40 6.06 8.76
C TYR A 56 -7.78 4.74 8.28
N ASP A 57 -6.74 4.24 8.96
CA ASP A 57 -6.16 2.91 8.70
C ASP A 57 -7.09 1.74 9.10
N PHE A 58 -8.25 2.02 9.71
CA PHE A 58 -9.20 1.03 10.22
C PHE A 58 -10.25 0.58 9.18
N ILE A 59 -10.21 1.08 7.94
CA ILE A 59 -11.10 0.66 6.84
C ILE A 59 -10.27 0.51 5.56
N PRO A 60 -10.24 -0.65 4.84
CA PRO A 60 -11.28 -1.68 4.75
C PRO A 60 -10.78 -3.15 4.84
N SER A 61 -11.10 -3.88 5.91
CA SER A 61 -11.11 -5.36 5.85
C SER A 61 -12.17 -6.03 6.75
N GLY A 62 -13.07 -5.26 7.36
CA GLY A 62 -14.20 -5.82 8.15
C GLY A 62 -13.80 -6.56 9.44
N ARG A 63 -12.51 -6.76 9.70
CA ARG A 63 -11.97 -7.24 10.98
C ARG A 63 -10.95 -6.21 11.48
N GLY A 64 -11.36 -5.37 12.41
CA GLY A 64 -10.45 -4.43 13.06
C GLY A 64 -9.28 -5.19 13.69
N HIS A 65 -8.04 -4.88 13.29
CA HIS A 65 -6.87 -5.48 13.91
C HIS A 65 -6.81 -5.06 15.40
N PRO A 66 -6.79 -6.01 16.36
CA PRO A 66 -6.80 -5.68 17.79
C PRO A 66 -5.68 -4.73 18.19
N SER A 67 -4.50 -4.86 17.57
CA SER A 67 -3.32 -4.03 17.78
C SER A 67 -3.56 -2.55 17.50
N MET A 68 -4.31 -2.22 16.44
CA MET A 68 -4.62 -0.82 16.10
C MET A 68 -5.68 -0.23 17.04
N THR A 69 -6.68 -1.02 17.44
CA THR A 69 -7.66 -0.62 18.47
C THR A 69 -6.97 -0.34 19.81
N TRP A 70 -5.96 -1.14 20.16
CA TRP A 70 -5.13 -0.93 21.35
C TRP A 70 -4.24 0.31 21.24
N LEU A 71 -3.58 0.53 20.10
CA LEU A 71 -2.75 1.72 19.87
C LEU A 71 -3.59 3.01 19.92
N PHE A 72 -4.81 2.96 19.36
CA PHE A 72 -5.78 4.05 19.44
C PHE A 72 -6.17 4.36 20.89
N GLY A 73 -6.58 3.33 21.64
CA GLY A 73 -6.94 3.48 23.06
C GLY A 73 -5.79 4.02 23.90
N LEU A 74 -4.56 3.56 23.65
CA LEU A 74 -3.36 4.01 24.35
C LEU A 74 -3.02 5.48 24.04
N THR A 75 -3.09 5.89 22.77
CA THR A 75 -2.86 7.29 22.35
C THR A 75 -3.88 8.23 22.97
N TRP A 76 -5.14 7.80 23.09
CA TRP A 76 -6.19 8.57 23.76
C TRP A 76 -5.95 8.64 25.28
N LEU A 77 -5.53 7.55 25.92
CA LEU A 77 -5.22 7.56 27.36
C LEU A 77 -3.99 8.41 27.69
N LEU A 78 -2.92 8.32 26.89
CA LEU A 78 -1.71 9.14 27.04
C LEU A 78 -2.00 10.63 26.85
N GLY A 79 -2.80 10.98 25.83
CA GLY A 79 -3.24 12.35 25.61
C GLY A 79 -4.05 12.89 26.78
N GLY A 80 -5.00 12.11 27.30
CA GLY A 80 -5.80 12.47 28.48
C GLY A 80 -4.94 12.66 29.74
N ALA A 81 -3.92 11.82 29.94
CA ALA A 81 -2.98 11.93 31.05
C ALA A 81 -2.16 13.24 30.99
N VAL A 82 -1.76 13.68 29.80
CA VAL A 82 -1.06 14.96 29.61
C VAL A 82 -1.98 16.15 29.91
N VAL A 83 -3.26 16.10 29.49
CA VAL A 83 -4.22 17.17 29.82
C VAL A 83 -4.45 17.28 31.33
N LEU A 84 -4.59 16.14 32.01
CA LEU A 84 -4.68 16.07 33.47
C LEU A 84 -3.43 16.67 34.15
N ALA A 85 -2.25 16.33 33.63
CA ALA A 85 -0.97 16.84 34.14
C ALA A 85 -0.84 18.36 33.94
N GLU A 86 -1.39 18.91 32.86
CA GLU A 86 -1.35 20.34 32.55
C GLU A 86 -2.33 21.15 33.42
N MET A 87 -3.55 20.65 33.65
CA MET A 87 -4.52 21.32 34.52
C MET A 87 -4.07 21.37 35.99
N GLY A 88 -3.31 20.38 36.43
CA GLY A 88 -2.68 20.39 37.76
C GLY A 88 -1.65 21.52 37.96
N LYS A 89 -1.25 22.24 36.92
CA LYS A 89 -0.28 23.35 36.98
C LYS A 89 -0.88 24.67 37.48
N GLY A 90 -2.21 24.83 37.47
CA GLY A 90 -2.90 26.05 37.88
C GLY A 90 -3.23 26.07 39.37
N SER A 91 -2.41 26.73 40.19
CA SER A 91 -2.72 26.89 41.62
C SER A 91 -4.04 27.66 41.83
N ARG A 92 -4.98 27.02 42.55
CA ARG A 92 -6.37 27.43 42.88
C ARG A 92 -7.48 27.04 41.89
N LEU A 93 -7.56 25.76 41.53
CA LEU A 93 -8.84 25.18 41.12
C LEU A 93 -9.66 24.89 42.40
N THR A 94 -10.89 25.41 42.49
CA THR A 94 -11.82 25.06 43.58
C THR A 94 -12.33 23.62 43.43
N GLU A 95 -12.92 23.04 44.49
CA GLU A 95 -13.47 21.67 44.46
C GLU A 95 -14.35 21.45 43.22
N GLY A 96 -13.99 20.46 42.39
CA GLY A 96 -14.68 20.10 41.15
C GLY A 96 -14.19 20.79 39.86
N GLN A 97 -13.39 21.87 39.92
CA GLN A 97 -12.94 22.57 38.71
C GLN A 97 -11.87 21.82 37.89
N TRP A 98 -11.19 20.86 38.50
CA TRP A 98 -10.19 20.00 37.85
C TRP A 98 -10.79 19.03 36.82
N LEU A 99 -12.10 18.76 36.90
CA LEU A 99 -12.81 17.84 35.99
C LEU A 99 -13.04 18.45 34.59
N TRP A 100 -12.95 19.78 34.45
CA TRP A 100 -13.28 20.46 33.19
C TRP A 100 -12.29 20.19 32.06
N GLY A 101 -11.00 19.92 32.33
CA GLY A 101 -10.03 19.59 31.29
C GLY A 101 -10.17 18.19 30.75
N PRO A 102 -10.27 17.16 31.60
CA PRO A 102 -10.64 15.81 31.15
C PRO A 102 -11.95 15.81 30.36
N LEU A 103 -12.97 16.54 30.85
CA LEU A 103 -14.24 16.66 30.14
C LEU A 103 -14.08 17.34 28.77
N ALA A 104 -13.32 18.43 28.70
CA ALA A 104 -13.02 19.11 27.44
C ALA A 104 -12.19 18.22 26.48
N TYR A 105 -11.21 17.46 26.99
CA TYR A 105 -10.41 16.52 26.21
C TYR A 105 -11.29 15.43 25.59
N ILE A 106 -12.16 14.81 26.39
CA ILE A 106 -13.12 13.79 25.95
C ILE A 106 -14.06 14.38 24.89
N LEU A 107 -14.61 15.57 25.13
CA LEU A 107 -15.53 16.23 24.20
C LEU A 107 -14.86 16.64 22.89
N ILE A 108 -13.65 17.21 22.91
CA ILE A 108 -12.95 17.68 21.71
C ILE A 108 -12.47 16.49 20.87
N THR A 109 -11.82 15.50 21.49
CA THR A 109 -11.36 14.31 20.77
C THR A 109 -12.53 13.46 20.26
N GLY A 110 -13.59 13.31 21.07
CA GLY A 110 -14.82 12.63 20.68
C GLY A 110 -15.58 13.34 19.55
N ALA A 111 -15.71 14.67 19.60
CA ALA A 111 -16.35 15.45 18.53
C ALA A 111 -15.56 15.37 17.22
N GLY A 112 -14.22 15.39 17.28
CA GLY A 112 -13.37 15.20 16.11
C GLY A 112 -13.58 13.84 15.44
N LEU A 113 -13.63 12.76 16.25
CA LEU A 113 -13.90 11.40 15.77
C LEU A 113 -15.33 11.26 15.20
N PHE A 114 -16.31 11.86 15.86
CA PHE A 114 -17.71 11.86 15.42
C PHE A 114 -17.88 12.60 14.08
N LEU A 115 -17.32 13.81 13.97
CA LEU A 115 -17.33 14.59 12.73
C LEU A 115 -16.59 13.87 11.60
N TYR A 116 -15.44 13.27 11.90
CA TYR A 116 -14.72 12.44 10.95
C TYR A 116 -15.59 11.28 10.43
N ARG A 117 -16.22 10.52 11.33
CA ARG A 117 -17.09 9.39 10.95
C ARG A 117 -18.31 9.87 10.15
N LEU A 118 -18.88 11.02 10.49
CA LEU A 118 -20.01 11.62 9.78
C LEU A 118 -19.62 12.05 8.35
N VAL A 119 -18.47 12.70 8.20
CA VAL A 119 -17.94 13.11 6.89
C VAL A 119 -17.54 11.89 6.06
N GLN A 120 -16.83 10.93 6.65
CA GLN A 120 -16.40 9.72 5.97
C GLN A 120 -17.59 8.87 5.50
N THR A 121 -18.61 8.67 6.34
CA THR A 121 -19.84 7.95 5.95
C THR A 121 -20.61 8.66 4.84
N SER A 122 -20.53 10.00 4.75
CA SER A 122 -21.13 10.76 3.66
C SER A 122 -20.33 10.74 2.35
N LEU A 123 -19.01 10.51 2.43
CA LEU A 123 -18.08 10.48 1.29
C LEU A 123 -17.85 9.06 0.74
N LEU A 124 -18.06 8.03 1.55
CA LEU A 124 -18.01 6.63 1.13
C LEU A 124 -19.27 6.28 0.34
N ARG A 125 -19.24 6.53 -0.97
CA ARG A 125 -20.09 5.82 -1.94
C ARG A 125 -19.29 4.66 -2.53
N PRO A 126 -19.89 3.48 -2.76
CA PRO A 126 -19.22 2.42 -3.51
C PRO A 126 -18.76 2.96 -4.87
N GLY A 127 -17.45 2.96 -5.11
CA GLY A 127 -16.87 3.31 -6.43
C GLY A 127 -16.44 4.76 -6.68
N GLY A 128 -16.24 5.62 -5.67
CA GLY A 128 -15.76 7.01 -5.85
C GLY A 128 -14.33 7.27 -5.37
N ASP A 129 -13.50 7.90 -6.23
CA ASP A 129 -12.06 8.20 -6.10
C ASP A 129 -11.49 8.44 -4.67
N VAL A 130 -10.84 7.40 -4.15
CA VAL A 130 -10.02 7.41 -2.94
C VAL A 130 -8.92 8.49 -3.00
N THR A 131 -8.40 8.79 -4.18
CA THR A 131 -7.29 9.74 -4.40
C THR A 131 -7.67 11.18 -4.04
N ARG A 132 -8.90 11.63 -4.37
CA ARG A 132 -9.35 12.99 -4.02
C ARG A 132 -9.52 13.17 -2.51
N VAL A 133 -10.00 12.11 -1.83
CA VAL A 133 -10.13 12.08 -0.37
C VAL A 133 -8.74 12.14 0.29
N LEU A 134 -7.77 11.39 -0.26
CA LEU A 134 -6.39 11.37 0.25
C LEU A 134 -5.68 12.72 0.08
N VAL A 135 -5.83 13.38 -1.08
CA VAL A 135 -5.21 14.70 -1.34
C VAL A 135 -5.82 15.79 -0.46
N ALA A 136 -7.14 15.82 -0.31
CA ALA A 136 -7.81 16.77 0.59
C ALA A 136 -7.36 16.58 2.05
N TYR A 137 -7.18 15.34 2.47
CA TYR A 137 -6.67 14.98 3.79
C TYR A 137 -5.22 15.46 4.02
N CYS A 138 -4.31 15.24 3.06
CA CYS A 138 -2.92 15.70 3.18
C CYS A 138 -2.81 17.23 3.26
N LEU A 139 -3.62 17.96 2.49
CA LEU A 139 -3.65 19.44 2.52
C LEU A 139 -4.20 19.98 3.85
N LEU A 140 -5.23 19.35 4.40
CA LEU A 140 -5.77 19.70 5.71
C LEU A 140 -4.72 19.48 6.82
N LEU A 141 -4.02 18.34 6.79
CA LEU A 141 -3.01 18.00 7.77
C LEU A 141 -1.82 18.96 7.72
N PHE A 142 -1.40 19.37 6.52
CA PHE A 142 -0.37 20.40 6.33
C PHE A 142 -0.79 21.77 6.90
N ALA A 143 -2.00 22.24 6.60
CA ALA A 143 -2.50 23.53 7.10
C ALA A 143 -2.55 23.57 8.64
N ILE A 144 -2.91 22.45 9.28
CA ILE A 144 -2.95 22.32 10.74
C ILE A 144 -1.55 22.35 11.35
N VAL A 145 -0.58 21.60 10.78
CA VAL A 145 0.83 21.61 11.25
C VAL A 145 1.43 23.01 11.11
N PHE A 146 1.12 23.72 10.03
CA PHE A 146 1.57 25.10 9.81
C PHE A 146 1.01 26.07 10.85
N LEU A 147 -0.28 25.96 11.18
CA LEU A 147 -0.92 26.75 12.23
C LEU A 147 -0.34 26.43 13.62
N LEU A 148 -0.02 25.17 13.88
CA LEU A 148 0.63 24.73 15.12
C LEU A 148 2.06 25.30 15.24
N ALA A 149 2.81 25.34 14.13
CA ALA A 149 4.14 25.95 14.07
C ALA A 149 4.08 27.47 14.33
N LEU A 150 3.06 28.16 13.81
CA LEU A 150 2.78 29.58 14.11
C LEU A 150 2.49 29.81 15.61
N ILE A 151 1.72 28.92 16.23
CA ILE A 151 1.40 28.99 17.67
C ILE A 151 2.66 28.72 18.51
N LEU A 152 3.44 27.69 18.18
CA LEU A 152 4.70 27.37 18.88
C LEU A 152 5.81 28.41 18.64
N ALA A 153 5.76 29.17 17.55
CA ALA A 153 6.66 30.28 17.29
C ALA A 153 6.39 31.51 18.19
N THR A 154 5.24 31.56 18.87
CA THR A 154 4.98 32.60 19.88
C THR A 154 5.74 32.28 21.18
N ARG A 155 6.70 33.14 21.53
CA ARG A 155 7.68 32.93 22.62
C ARG A 155 7.04 33.08 24.01
N GLU A 156 6.53 31.99 24.58
CA GLU A 156 6.49 31.82 26.04
C GLU A 156 7.27 30.56 26.43
N THR A 157 8.41 30.76 27.10
CA THR A 157 9.30 29.70 27.55
C THR A 157 8.68 28.96 28.76
N LEU A 158 8.63 27.63 28.66
CA LEU A 158 8.10 26.75 29.70
C LEU A 158 8.94 26.82 31.00
N PRO A 159 8.35 27.03 32.19
CA PRO A 159 9.09 27.06 33.45
C PRO A 159 9.50 25.65 33.95
N HIS A 160 10.72 25.58 34.47
CA HIS A 160 11.58 24.39 34.50
C HIS A 160 11.55 23.55 35.81
N THR A 161 10.62 23.76 36.75
CA THR A 161 10.86 23.42 38.17
C THR A 161 10.15 22.19 38.75
N PHE A 162 9.19 21.55 38.07
CA PHE A 162 8.54 20.32 38.58
C PHE A 162 9.22 18.99 38.14
N TRP A 163 9.95 19.03 37.02
CA TRP A 163 10.62 17.86 36.41
C TRP A 163 11.73 17.23 37.27
N ARG A 164 12.02 17.76 38.46
CA ARG A 164 13.01 17.20 39.38
C ARG A 164 12.47 16.07 40.26
N ARG A 165 11.14 16.00 40.51
CA ARG A 165 10.49 14.97 41.36
C ARG A 165 9.73 13.89 40.58
N ALA A 166 9.14 14.23 39.43
CA ALA A 166 8.39 13.30 38.59
C ALA A 166 9.26 12.39 37.71
N LYS A 167 10.56 12.70 37.57
CA LYS A 167 11.57 11.88 36.87
C LYS A 167 11.65 10.43 37.37
N GLY A 168 11.26 10.17 38.63
CA GLY A 168 11.44 8.85 39.24
C GLY A 168 10.43 7.79 38.82
N TRP A 169 9.17 8.16 38.55
CA TRP A 169 8.08 7.18 38.36
C TRP A 169 7.36 7.26 37.01
N ILE A 170 7.35 8.43 36.35
CA ILE A 170 6.74 8.59 35.02
C ILE A 170 7.54 7.82 33.95
N TYR A 171 8.87 7.86 34.00
CA TYR A 171 9.71 7.12 33.05
C TYR A 171 9.58 5.60 33.21
N PRO A 172 9.55 5.02 34.43
CA PRO A 172 9.21 3.61 34.62
C PRO A 172 7.81 3.23 34.13
N LEU A 173 6.80 4.10 34.31
CA LEU A 173 5.43 3.83 33.83
C LEU A 173 5.32 3.89 32.31
N LEU A 174 5.98 4.87 31.68
CA LEU A 174 6.11 4.94 30.22
C LEU A 174 6.94 3.77 29.68
N ALA A 175 8.05 3.43 30.33
CA ALA A 175 8.87 2.27 29.97
C ALA A 175 8.10 0.96 30.16
N ALA A 176 7.27 0.83 31.20
CA ALA A 176 6.38 -0.31 31.40
C ALA A 176 5.27 -0.35 30.35
N GLY A 177 4.71 0.79 29.96
CA GLY A 177 3.74 0.90 28.87
C GLY A 177 4.33 0.53 27.51
N VAL A 178 5.56 0.97 27.22
CA VAL A 178 6.31 0.60 26.01
C VAL A 178 6.77 -0.85 26.06
N ALA A 179 7.19 -1.36 27.22
CA ALA A 179 7.53 -2.77 27.40
C ALA A 179 6.30 -3.65 27.22
N LEU A 180 5.14 -3.26 27.78
CA LEU A 180 3.86 -3.93 27.55
C LEU A 180 3.49 -3.86 26.06
N LEU A 181 3.70 -2.72 25.39
CA LEU A 181 3.49 -2.58 23.94
C LEU A 181 4.38 -3.55 23.14
N ILE A 182 5.66 -3.69 23.49
CA ILE A 182 6.60 -4.62 22.85
C ILE A 182 6.22 -6.08 23.15
N LEU A 183 5.73 -6.36 24.36
CA LEU A 183 5.28 -7.69 24.77
C LEU A 183 3.92 -8.07 24.15
N THR A 184 3.13 -7.09 23.70
CA THR A 184 1.78 -7.29 23.15
C THR A 184 1.68 -7.06 21.64
N THR A 185 2.60 -6.31 21.02
CA THR A 185 2.77 -6.33 19.57
C THR A 185 3.37 -7.66 19.18
N ASN A 186 2.79 -8.31 18.16
CA ASN A 186 3.32 -9.56 17.63
C ASN A 186 4.64 -9.24 16.90
N VAL A 187 5.74 -9.16 17.65
CA VAL A 187 7.10 -8.88 17.16
C VAL A 187 7.47 -9.86 16.04
N ASN A 188 6.89 -11.05 16.02
CA ASN A 188 7.12 -12.03 14.96
C ASN A 188 6.52 -11.57 13.63
N VAL A 189 5.34 -10.93 13.60
CA VAL A 189 4.77 -10.36 12.36
C VAL A 189 5.63 -9.23 11.82
N VAL A 190 6.15 -8.35 12.69
CA VAL A 190 7.07 -7.28 12.26
C VAL A 190 8.36 -7.86 11.68
N LYS A 191 8.94 -8.89 12.33
CA LYS A 191 10.11 -9.61 11.79
C LYS A 191 9.78 -10.31 10.47
N ALA A 192 8.60 -10.92 10.36
CA ALA A 192 8.14 -11.58 9.14
C ALA A 192 8.02 -10.56 7.99
N ASP A 193 7.48 -9.37 8.24
CA ASP A 193 7.39 -8.30 7.23
C ASP A 193 8.78 -7.82 6.76
N ILE A 194 9.76 -7.74 7.67
CA ILE A 194 11.15 -7.43 7.30
C ILE A 194 11.72 -8.50 6.37
N TYR A 195 11.56 -9.78 6.72
CA TYR A 195 12.03 -10.88 5.87
C TYR A 195 11.29 -10.94 4.53
N TYR A 196 9.97 -10.71 4.52
CA TYR A 196 9.15 -10.61 3.31
C TYR A 196 9.70 -9.52 2.37
N LYS A 197 9.96 -8.31 2.89
CA LYS A 197 10.50 -7.19 2.10
C LYS A 197 11.89 -7.49 1.56
N GLN A 198 12.75 -8.10 2.37
CA GLN A 198 14.07 -8.55 1.94
C GLN A 198 13.98 -9.60 0.83
N ALA A 199 13.05 -10.55 0.96
CA ALA A 199 12.81 -11.57 -0.06
C ALA A 199 12.35 -10.94 -1.38
N TRP A 200 11.33 -10.07 -1.32
CA TRP A 200 10.72 -9.47 -2.50
C TRP A 200 11.67 -8.54 -3.26
N VAL A 201 12.16 -7.50 -2.57
CA VAL A 201 12.97 -6.43 -3.19
C VAL A 201 14.43 -6.89 -3.37
N GLY A 202 14.96 -7.64 -2.41
CA GLY A 202 16.35 -8.07 -2.43
C GLY A 202 16.63 -9.16 -3.47
N TYR A 203 15.66 -10.04 -3.72
CA TYR A 203 15.89 -11.29 -4.45
C TYR A 203 14.83 -11.63 -5.50
N HIS A 204 13.54 -11.68 -5.13
CA HIS A 204 12.45 -12.14 -6.02
C HIS A 204 12.36 -11.27 -7.28
N GLN A 205 12.27 -9.94 -7.16
CA GLN A 205 12.23 -9.03 -8.31
C GLN A 205 13.46 -9.11 -9.22
N LYS A 206 14.59 -9.57 -8.66
CA LYS A 206 15.85 -9.79 -9.39
C LYS A 206 15.97 -11.22 -9.92
N ARG A 207 14.88 -11.99 -9.92
CA ARG A 207 14.79 -13.40 -10.35
C ARG A 207 15.74 -14.35 -9.61
N ARG A 208 16.13 -14.01 -8.38
CA ARG A 208 16.96 -14.85 -7.50
C ARG A 208 16.06 -15.63 -6.54
N TYR A 209 15.46 -16.70 -7.03
CA TYR A 209 14.38 -17.39 -6.31
C TYR A 209 14.85 -18.19 -5.09
N ASP A 210 16.01 -18.84 -5.12
CA ASP A 210 16.50 -19.62 -3.97
C ASP A 210 16.63 -18.83 -2.66
N PRO A 211 17.34 -17.69 -2.62
CA PRO A 211 17.38 -16.88 -1.41
C PRO A 211 16.03 -16.28 -1.05
N ALA A 212 15.18 -15.93 -2.04
CA ALA A 212 13.84 -15.42 -1.79
C ALA A 212 12.96 -16.47 -1.07
N ILE A 213 12.93 -17.71 -1.57
CA ILE A 213 12.20 -18.84 -1.00
C ILE A 213 12.66 -19.10 0.44
N GLY A 214 13.98 -19.07 0.69
CA GLY A 214 14.52 -19.24 2.04
C GLY A 214 13.99 -18.19 3.02
N LEU A 215 13.89 -16.93 2.59
CA LEU A 215 13.36 -15.84 3.41
C LEU A 215 11.84 -15.93 3.61
N TYR A 216 11.06 -16.27 2.57
CA TYR A 216 9.62 -16.51 2.73
C TYR A 216 9.31 -17.69 3.66
N LYS A 217 10.13 -18.75 3.67
CA LYS A 217 9.96 -19.82 4.67
C LYS A 217 10.13 -19.30 6.11
N ARG A 218 11.06 -18.36 6.35
CA ARG A 218 11.21 -17.70 7.66
C ARG A 218 10.00 -16.83 8.03
N THR A 219 9.32 -16.21 7.08
CA THR A 219 8.09 -15.46 7.39
C THR A 219 6.99 -16.38 7.90
N LEU A 220 6.87 -17.59 7.33
CA LEU A 220 5.90 -18.59 7.76
C LEU A 220 6.22 -19.19 9.14
N GLU A 221 7.50 -19.37 9.49
CA GLU A 221 7.90 -19.78 10.85
C GLU A 221 7.48 -18.75 11.92
N LEU A 222 7.47 -17.47 11.55
CA LEU A 222 7.19 -16.36 12.46
C LEU A 222 5.70 -16.02 12.54
N ALA A 223 4.98 -16.13 11.43
CA ALA A 223 3.59 -15.70 11.29
C ALA A 223 2.81 -16.66 10.37
N PRO A 224 2.57 -17.91 10.82
CA PRO A 224 1.95 -18.98 10.01
C PRO A 224 0.44 -18.77 9.77
N ASP A 225 -0.17 -17.77 10.39
CA ASP A 225 -1.57 -17.39 10.25
C ASP A 225 -1.79 -16.32 9.17
N GLN A 226 -0.73 -15.81 8.55
CA GLN A 226 -0.78 -14.77 7.53
C GLN A 226 -0.75 -15.37 6.12
N ASP A 227 -1.91 -15.34 5.45
CA ASP A 227 -2.14 -15.82 4.08
C ASP A 227 -1.16 -15.21 3.06
N TYR A 228 -0.88 -13.92 3.21
CA TYR A 228 0.00 -13.16 2.32
C TYR A 228 1.39 -13.78 2.14
N TYR A 229 1.99 -14.33 3.20
CA TYR A 229 3.32 -14.93 3.11
C TYR A 229 3.31 -16.25 2.34
N TYR A 230 2.22 -17.02 2.44
CA TYR A 230 2.02 -18.21 1.62
C TYR A 230 1.90 -17.83 0.15
N LEU A 231 1.09 -16.82 -0.19
CA LEU A 231 0.94 -16.35 -1.56
C LEU A 231 2.28 -16.06 -2.25
N PHE A 232 3.17 -15.32 -1.60
CA PHE A 232 4.47 -14.93 -2.18
C PHE A 232 5.48 -16.07 -2.21
N LEU A 233 5.44 -17.00 -1.25
CA LEU A 233 6.22 -18.23 -1.33
C LEU A 233 5.76 -19.08 -2.52
N GLY A 234 4.46 -19.28 -2.67
CA GLY A 234 3.86 -20.06 -3.76
C GLY A 234 4.22 -19.47 -5.12
N LYS A 235 4.12 -18.14 -5.26
CA LYS A 235 4.54 -17.41 -6.46
C LYS A 235 6.03 -17.59 -6.76
N ALA A 236 6.90 -17.49 -5.75
CA ALA A 236 8.34 -17.67 -5.96
C ALA A 236 8.69 -19.10 -6.40
N LEU A 237 7.98 -20.11 -5.88
CA LEU A 237 8.13 -21.51 -6.29
C LEU A 237 7.68 -21.73 -7.73
N LEU A 238 6.51 -21.17 -8.09
CA LEU A 238 5.97 -21.18 -9.46
C LEU A 238 6.95 -20.55 -10.45
N GLU A 239 7.37 -19.32 -10.22
CA GLU A 239 8.28 -18.62 -11.13
C GLU A 239 9.65 -19.31 -11.23
N LYS A 240 10.11 -19.97 -10.15
CA LYS A 240 11.30 -20.81 -10.20
C LYS A 240 11.08 -22.03 -11.10
N ALA A 241 9.94 -22.71 -10.96
CA ALA A 241 9.60 -23.91 -11.74
C ALA A 241 9.60 -23.61 -13.25
N GLU A 242 9.02 -22.49 -13.67
CA GLU A 242 8.97 -22.05 -15.08
C GLU A 242 10.34 -21.90 -15.76
N ARG A 243 11.41 -21.76 -14.95
CA ARG A 243 12.78 -21.50 -15.44
C ARG A 243 13.69 -22.72 -15.36
N LEU A 244 13.20 -23.83 -14.80
CA LEU A 244 13.97 -25.07 -14.75
C LEU A 244 13.84 -25.85 -16.05
N SER A 245 14.96 -26.45 -16.46
CA SER A 245 14.99 -27.37 -17.61
C SER A 245 14.81 -28.83 -17.19
N ASP A 246 15.03 -29.16 -15.91
CA ASP A 246 14.83 -30.52 -15.37
C ASP A 246 13.34 -30.77 -15.05
N PRO A 247 12.66 -31.67 -15.78
CA PRO A 247 11.23 -31.91 -15.59
C PRO A 247 10.87 -32.42 -14.20
N ALA A 248 11.74 -33.23 -13.57
CA ALA A 248 11.45 -33.80 -12.25
C ALA A 248 11.50 -32.74 -11.15
N GLN A 249 12.48 -31.84 -11.24
CA GLN A 249 12.57 -30.70 -10.31
C GLN A 249 11.47 -29.68 -10.55
N GLN A 250 11.09 -29.47 -11.80
CA GLN A 250 9.99 -28.58 -12.18
C GLN A 250 8.65 -29.09 -11.61
N GLU A 251 8.33 -30.36 -11.80
CA GLU A 251 7.13 -31.00 -11.22
C GLU A 251 7.09 -30.85 -9.69
N ALA A 252 8.21 -31.14 -9.02
CA ALA A 252 8.31 -31.03 -7.56
C ALA A 252 8.12 -29.59 -7.05
N LEU A 253 8.51 -28.57 -7.82
CA LEU A 253 8.27 -27.17 -7.47
C LEU A 253 6.82 -26.74 -7.73
N PHE A 254 6.19 -27.25 -8.79
CA PHE A 254 4.77 -27.00 -9.04
C PHE A 254 3.90 -27.61 -7.93
N GLU A 255 4.20 -28.84 -7.50
CA GLU A 255 3.53 -29.47 -6.35
C GLU A 255 3.71 -28.65 -5.06
N GLN A 256 4.94 -28.22 -4.74
CA GLN A 256 5.18 -27.34 -3.58
C GLN A 256 4.45 -26.00 -3.70
N SER A 257 4.41 -25.41 -4.88
CA SER A 257 3.67 -24.17 -5.13
C SER A 257 2.18 -24.38 -4.90
N ARG A 258 1.61 -25.50 -5.38
CA ARG A 258 0.20 -25.86 -5.17
C ARG A 258 -0.14 -25.88 -3.69
N GLU A 259 0.57 -26.68 -2.91
CA GLU A 259 0.30 -26.85 -1.47
C GLU A 259 0.34 -25.51 -0.73
N VAL A 260 1.33 -24.67 -1.05
CA VAL A 260 1.49 -23.36 -0.44
C VAL A 260 0.37 -22.40 -0.85
N LEU A 261 -0.01 -22.35 -2.13
CA LEU A 261 -1.09 -21.49 -2.60
C LEU A 261 -2.47 -21.94 -2.11
N GLU A 262 -2.71 -23.25 -2.01
CA GLU A 262 -3.91 -23.81 -1.38
C GLU A 262 -3.98 -23.37 0.08
N ARG A 263 -2.86 -23.39 0.81
CA ARG A 263 -2.82 -22.90 2.19
C ARG A 263 -3.11 -21.40 2.30
N ALA A 264 -2.62 -20.58 1.38
CA ALA A 264 -2.96 -19.15 1.31
C ALA A 264 -4.47 -18.95 1.16
N ARG A 265 -5.09 -19.71 0.25
CA ARG A 265 -6.53 -19.69 0.00
C ARG A 265 -7.34 -20.19 1.19
N GLU A 266 -6.92 -21.24 1.89
CA GLU A 266 -7.59 -21.73 3.09
C GLU A 266 -7.66 -20.68 4.20
N LEU A 267 -6.58 -19.92 4.38
CA LEU A 267 -6.51 -18.86 5.38
C LEU A 267 -7.40 -17.66 5.01
N ASN A 268 -7.54 -17.37 3.72
CA ASN A 268 -8.33 -16.25 3.22
C ASN A 268 -9.09 -16.57 1.92
N PRO A 269 -10.21 -17.31 1.99
CA PRO A 269 -10.87 -17.87 0.82
C PRO A 269 -11.57 -16.85 -0.09
N LEU A 270 -11.77 -15.62 0.39
CA LEU A 270 -12.38 -14.53 -0.38
C LEU A 270 -11.35 -13.64 -1.08
N ASN A 271 -10.06 -13.83 -0.80
CA ASN A 271 -9.02 -13.13 -1.54
C ASN A 271 -8.88 -13.72 -2.93
N THR A 272 -9.22 -12.90 -3.93
CA THR A 272 -9.19 -13.30 -5.34
C THR A 272 -7.77 -13.66 -5.80
N ASP A 273 -6.73 -13.00 -5.26
CA ASP A 273 -5.35 -13.25 -5.68
C ASP A 273 -4.92 -14.69 -5.40
N HIS A 274 -5.38 -15.31 -4.30
CA HIS A 274 -5.02 -16.68 -3.98
C HIS A 274 -5.57 -17.66 -5.01
N THR A 275 -6.85 -17.51 -5.36
CA THR A 275 -7.51 -18.31 -6.40
C THR A 275 -6.90 -18.03 -7.78
N ALA A 276 -6.62 -16.77 -8.11
CA ALA A 276 -6.00 -16.41 -9.39
C ALA A 276 -4.58 -16.97 -9.52
N ASN A 277 -3.78 -16.99 -8.45
CA ASN A 277 -2.44 -17.58 -8.50
C ASN A 277 -2.47 -19.11 -8.62
N LEU A 278 -3.48 -19.80 -8.05
CA LEU A 278 -3.72 -21.21 -8.36
C LEU A 278 -4.03 -21.39 -9.86
N ALA A 279 -4.86 -20.51 -10.45
CA ALA A 279 -5.12 -20.57 -11.89
C ALA A 279 -3.84 -20.41 -12.73
N ARG A 280 -2.99 -19.42 -12.39
CA ARG A 280 -1.68 -19.19 -13.03
C ARG A 280 -0.74 -20.38 -12.87
N LEU A 281 -0.68 -20.97 -11.67
CA LEU A 281 0.12 -22.18 -11.40
C LEU A 281 -0.28 -23.32 -12.36
N TYR A 282 -1.57 -23.66 -12.40
CA TYR A 282 -2.06 -24.75 -13.23
C TYR A 282 -1.95 -24.45 -14.73
N GLN A 283 -2.05 -23.18 -15.13
CA GLN A 283 -1.79 -22.75 -16.50
C GLN A 283 -0.34 -23.00 -16.90
N ALA A 284 0.62 -22.52 -16.10
CA ALA A 284 2.05 -22.70 -16.35
C ALA A 284 2.44 -24.18 -16.37
N TRP A 285 1.90 -24.95 -15.41
CA TRP A 285 2.12 -26.39 -15.31
C TRP A 285 1.60 -27.13 -16.54
N GLY A 286 0.37 -26.82 -16.98
CA GLY A 286 -0.19 -27.40 -18.19
C GLY A 286 0.57 -27.01 -19.46
N GLN A 287 1.07 -25.77 -19.54
CA GLN A 287 1.85 -25.31 -20.68
C GLN A 287 3.20 -26.03 -20.81
N LEU A 288 3.83 -26.39 -19.69
CA LEU A 288 5.12 -27.07 -19.65
C LEU A 288 5.02 -28.61 -19.60
N ALA A 289 3.84 -29.14 -19.33
CA ALA A 289 3.61 -30.59 -19.33
C ALA A 289 3.83 -31.20 -20.72
N VAL A 290 4.69 -32.23 -20.77
CA VAL A 290 5.01 -32.98 -22.00
C VAL A 290 3.89 -33.95 -22.35
N ASP A 291 3.27 -34.58 -21.36
CA ASP A 291 2.16 -35.51 -21.56
C ASP A 291 0.87 -34.74 -21.92
N PRO A 292 0.24 -35.01 -23.08
CA PRO A 292 -1.00 -34.36 -23.50
C PRO A 292 -2.16 -34.50 -22.51
N GLN A 293 -2.27 -35.64 -21.81
CA GLN A 293 -3.33 -35.87 -20.82
C GLN A 293 -3.12 -35.00 -19.59
N VAL A 294 -1.89 -34.96 -19.07
CA VAL A 294 -1.51 -34.10 -17.95
C VAL A 294 -1.70 -32.63 -18.33
N ARG A 295 -1.26 -32.23 -19.53
CA ARG A 295 -1.50 -30.89 -20.07
C ARG A 295 -2.97 -30.52 -20.06
N ALA A 296 -3.85 -31.39 -20.58
CA ALA A 296 -5.28 -31.15 -20.59
C ALA A 296 -5.87 -31.06 -19.17
N GLU A 297 -5.47 -31.95 -18.26
CA GLU A 297 -5.89 -31.93 -16.86
C GLU A 297 -5.53 -30.59 -16.19
N LYS A 298 -4.26 -30.18 -16.27
CA LYS A 298 -3.79 -28.95 -15.61
C LYS A 298 -4.43 -27.71 -16.22
N LEU A 299 -4.56 -27.62 -17.55
CA LEU A 299 -5.22 -26.49 -18.20
C LEU A 299 -6.71 -26.41 -17.83
N ASN A 300 -7.42 -27.55 -17.75
CA ASN A 300 -8.81 -27.56 -17.27
C ASN A 300 -8.92 -27.08 -15.82
N ARG A 301 -7.99 -27.48 -14.96
CA ARG A 301 -7.93 -27.00 -13.57
C ARG A 301 -7.67 -25.49 -13.48
N ALA A 302 -6.84 -24.95 -14.37
CA ALA A 302 -6.65 -23.50 -14.50
C ALA A 302 -7.96 -22.79 -14.86
N LEU A 303 -8.74 -23.32 -15.82
CA LEU A 303 -10.04 -22.74 -16.20
C LEU A 303 -11.04 -22.73 -15.02
N GLU A 304 -11.04 -23.77 -14.18
CA GLU A 304 -11.87 -23.82 -12.97
C GLU A 304 -11.50 -22.71 -11.99
N TYR A 305 -10.21 -22.53 -11.71
CA TYR A 305 -9.77 -21.45 -10.82
C TYR A 305 -9.98 -20.05 -11.42
N TYR A 306 -9.82 -19.84 -12.73
CA TYR A 306 -10.18 -18.55 -13.34
C TYR A 306 -11.68 -18.27 -13.25
N ARG A 307 -12.53 -19.28 -13.40
CA ARG A 307 -13.97 -19.15 -13.17
C ARG A 307 -14.28 -18.75 -11.72
N GLU A 308 -13.63 -19.38 -10.75
CA GLU A 308 -13.81 -19.03 -9.34
C GLU A 308 -13.26 -17.62 -9.01
N ALA A 309 -12.08 -17.26 -9.54
CA ALA A 309 -11.48 -15.95 -9.32
C ALA A 309 -12.35 -14.83 -9.90
N THR A 310 -12.94 -15.03 -11.08
CA THR A 310 -13.87 -14.06 -11.69
C THR A 310 -15.23 -14.00 -10.97
N GLN A 311 -15.65 -15.06 -10.27
CA GLN A 311 -16.82 -14.97 -9.37
C GLN A 311 -16.52 -14.09 -8.13
N LEU A 312 -15.29 -14.15 -7.60
CA LEU A 312 -14.87 -13.31 -6.47
C LEU A 312 -14.66 -11.85 -6.89
N SER A 313 -14.08 -11.61 -8.08
CA SER A 313 -13.86 -10.28 -8.65
C SER A 313 -14.36 -10.18 -10.10
N PRO A 314 -15.67 -10.00 -10.33
CA PRO A 314 -16.27 -10.00 -11.67
C PRO A 314 -15.89 -8.79 -12.54
N ASN A 315 -15.32 -7.74 -11.96
CA ASN A 315 -14.92 -6.52 -12.67
C ASN A 315 -13.40 -6.44 -12.92
N ALA A 316 -12.67 -7.54 -12.73
CA ALA A 316 -11.23 -7.58 -12.92
C ALA A 316 -10.87 -8.00 -14.37
N ALA A 317 -10.70 -7.03 -15.25
CA ALA A 317 -10.38 -7.25 -16.68
C ALA A 317 -9.19 -8.21 -16.88
N HIS A 318 -8.12 -8.04 -16.11
CA HIS A 318 -6.93 -8.89 -16.18
C HIS A 318 -7.21 -10.39 -15.95
N LEU A 319 -8.19 -10.76 -15.13
CA LEU A 319 -8.54 -12.17 -14.92
C LEU A 319 -9.21 -12.78 -16.16
N TYR A 320 -10.03 -12.02 -16.88
CA TYR A 320 -10.63 -12.47 -18.13
C TYR A 320 -9.58 -12.55 -19.25
N ASN A 321 -8.61 -11.64 -19.27
CA ASN A 321 -7.46 -11.73 -20.16
C ASN A 321 -6.66 -13.03 -19.93
N GLU A 322 -6.26 -13.31 -18.69
CA GLU A 322 -5.50 -14.51 -18.34
C GLU A 322 -6.32 -15.80 -18.58
N TRP A 323 -7.63 -15.75 -18.36
CA TRP A 323 -8.54 -16.85 -18.68
C TRP A 323 -8.60 -17.10 -20.19
N GLY A 324 -8.75 -16.04 -21.00
CA GLY A 324 -8.69 -16.13 -22.46
C GLY A 324 -7.37 -16.71 -22.96
N TRP A 325 -6.25 -16.35 -22.32
CA TRP A 325 -4.93 -16.91 -22.63
C TRP A 325 -4.88 -18.43 -22.41
N THR A 326 -5.54 -18.93 -21.37
CA THR A 326 -5.66 -20.39 -21.15
C THR A 326 -6.39 -21.08 -22.29
N TYR A 327 -7.51 -20.52 -22.77
CA TYR A 327 -8.22 -21.06 -23.92
C TYR A 327 -7.37 -20.99 -25.20
N PHE A 328 -6.61 -19.92 -25.39
CA PHE A 328 -5.68 -19.79 -26.52
C PHE A 328 -4.60 -20.89 -26.50
N ILE A 329 -4.00 -21.19 -25.34
CA ILE A 329 -3.02 -22.29 -25.18
C ILE A 329 -3.63 -23.65 -25.53
N MET A 330 -4.94 -23.81 -25.29
CA MET A 330 -5.69 -25.03 -25.63
C MET A 330 -6.11 -25.09 -27.11
N GLY A 331 -5.87 -24.03 -27.89
CA GLY A 331 -6.33 -23.91 -29.28
C GLY A 331 -7.81 -23.55 -29.43
N ASP A 332 -8.50 -23.23 -28.34
CA ASP A 332 -9.92 -22.84 -28.36
C ASP A 332 -10.03 -21.33 -28.56
N TYR A 333 -9.86 -20.90 -29.82
CA TYR A 333 -9.82 -19.49 -30.15
C TYR A 333 -11.17 -18.79 -29.99
N ASP A 334 -12.28 -19.49 -30.13
CA ASP A 334 -13.62 -18.89 -29.98
C ASP A 334 -13.87 -18.51 -28.52
N ARG A 335 -13.58 -19.40 -27.56
CA ARG A 335 -13.69 -19.08 -26.14
C ARG A 335 -12.62 -18.09 -25.68
N ALA A 336 -11.42 -18.12 -26.25
CA ALA A 336 -10.40 -17.11 -25.99
C ALA A 336 -10.90 -15.71 -26.38
N LEU A 337 -11.46 -15.57 -27.59
CA LEU A 337 -12.03 -14.32 -28.08
C LEU A 337 -13.17 -13.82 -27.18
N GLU A 338 -14.08 -14.70 -26.76
CA GLU A 338 -15.15 -14.36 -25.81
C GLU A 338 -14.59 -13.74 -24.52
N LYS A 339 -13.55 -14.35 -23.92
CA LYS A 339 -12.95 -13.83 -22.68
C LYS A 339 -12.21 -12.51 -22.89
N TYR A 340 -11.51 -12.35 -24.02
CA TYR A 340 -10.88 -11.07 -24.36
C TYR A 340 -11.92 -9.96 -24.58
N GLN A 341 -13.05 -10.25 -25.20
CA GLN A 341 -14.15 -9.29 -25.34
C GLN A 341 -14.73 -8.87 -23.98
N ILE A 342 -14.89 -9.81 -23.05
CA ILE A 342 -15.31 -9.49 -21.68
C ILE A 342 -14.27 -8.59 -21.00
N SER A 343 -12.98 -8.92 -21.08
CA SER A 343 -11.89 -8.10 -20.56
C SER A 343 -11.97 -6.65 -21.07
N LEU A 344 -12.09 -6.45 -22.38
CA LEU A 344 -12.22 -5.11 -22.99
C LEU A 344 -13.55 -4.41 -22.68
N SER A 345 -14.61 -5.15 -22.38
CA SER A 345 -15.88 -4.54 -21.94
C SER A 345 -15.77 -3.95 -20.52
N LEU A 346 -14.87 -4.49 -19.70
CA LEU A 346 -14.59 -4.02 -18.34
C LEU A 346 -13.55 -2.90 -18.34
N ASP A 347 -12.52 -3.02 -19.18
CA ASP A 347 -11.46 -2.03 -19.33
C ASP A 347 -10.99 -1.95 -20.80
N GLN A 348 -11.43 -0.91 -21.49
CA GLN A 348 -11.11 -0.68 -22.89
C GLN A 348 -9.67 -0.22 -23.13
N GLU A 349 -8.95 0.18 -22.07
CA GLU A 349 -7.56 0.64 -22.13
C GLU A 349 -6.58 -0.46 -21.66
N PHE A 350 -7.06 -1.67 -21.40
CA PHE A 350 -6.22 -2.78 -20.96
C PHE A 350 -5.39 -3.36 -22.13
N ASP A 351 -4.24 -2.72 -22.38
CA ASP A 351 -3.29 -2.96 -23.47
C ASP A 351 -2.96 -4.44 -23.69
N GLN A 352 -2.76 -5.19 -22.60
CA GLN A 352 -2.46 -6.62 -22.67
C GLN A 352 -3.53 -7.42 -23.42
N THR A 353 -4.81 -6.99 -23.41
CA THR A 353 -5.87 -7.70 -24.15
C THR A 353 -5.79 -7.48 -25.64
N TYR A 354 -5.43 -6.29 -26.09
CA TYR A 354 -5.18 -6.06 -27.52
C TYR A 354 -3.95 -6.84 -28.00
N MET A 355 -2.91 -6.92 -27.18
CA MET A 355 -1.75 -7.77 -27.48
C MET A 355 -2.16 -9.26 -27.62
N ARG A 356 -3.01 -9.78 -26.72
CA ARG A 356 -3.52 -11.16 -26.81
C ARG A 356 -4.45 -11.38 -28.00
N LEU A 357 -5.26 -10.40 -28.38
CA LEU A 357 -6.08 -10.45 -29.59
C LEU A 357 -5.21 -10.48 -30.85
N GLY A 358 -4.14 -9.69 -30.88
CA GLY A 358 -3.14 -9.76 -31.95
C GLY A 358 -2.54 -11.16 -32.08
N GLU A 359 -2.15 -11.78 -30.96
CA GLU A 359 -1.64 -13.16 -30.95
C GLU A 359 -2.68 -14.18 -31.43
N LEU A 360 -3.94 -14.00 -31.04
CA LEU A 360 -5.06 -14.83 -31.47
C LEU A 360 -5.28 -14.74 -32.98
N TYR A 361 -5.38 -13.54 -33.52
CA TYR A 361 -5.58 -13.34 -34.96
C TYR A 361 -4.36 -13.78 -35.77
N ARG A 362 -3.14 -13.58 -35.24
CA ARG A 362 -1.90 -14.10 -35.82
C ARG A 362 -1.94 -15.63 -35.94
N ALA A 363 -2.37 -16.34 -34.90
CA ALA A 363 -2.49 -17.80 -34.92
C ALA A 363 -3.55 -18.31 -35.91
N GLN A 364 -4.51 -17.46 -36.26
CA GLN A 364 -5.53 -17.73 -37.29
C GLN A 364 -5.16 -17.20 -38.68
N GLU A 365 -3.93 -16.67 -38.86
CA GLU A 365 -3.45 -16.02 -40.09
C GLU A 365 -4.32 -14.84 -40.57
N LYS A 366 -5.08 -14.22 -39.65
CA LYS A 366 -5.92 -13.05 -39.91
C LYS A 366 -5.10 -11.77 -39.75
N TRP A 367 -4.15 -11.57 -40.65
CA TRP A 367 -3.09 -10.55 -40.50
C TRP A 367 -3.62 -9.12 -40.33
N ALA A 368 -4.66 -8.72 -41.06
CA ALA A 368 -5.24 -7.38 -40.94
C ALA A 368 -5.86 -7.12 -39.55
N GLN A 369 -6.51 -8.13 -38.95
CA GLN A 369 -7.07 -8.01 -37.60
C GLN A 369 -5.97 -8.07 -36.53
N ALA A 370 -4.90 -8.82 -36.80
CA ALA A 370 -3.72 -8.83 -35.94
C ALA A 370 -3.03 -7.46 -35.92
N GLU A 371 -2.88 -6.82 -37.09
CA GLU A 371 -2.38 -5.44 -37.22
C GLU A 371 -3.19 -4.47 -36.37
N GLU A 372 -4.51 -4.38 -36.58
CA GLU A 372 -5.38 -3.46 -35.81
C GLU A 372 -5.26 -3.66 -34.29
N ALA A 373 -5.22 -4.93 -33.84
CA ALA A 373 -5.08 -5.25 -32.43
C ALA A 373 -3.69 -4.86 -31.89
N TYR A 374 -2.61 -5.14 -32.61
CA TYR A 374 -1.27 -4.76 -32.17
C TYR A 374 -1.05 -3.24 -32.22
N GLU A 375 -1.59 -2.53 -33.22
CA GLU A 375 -1.57 -1.07 -33.27
C GLU A 375 -2.24 -0.47 -32.03
N LYS A 376 -3.41 -0.99 -31.63
CA LYS A 376 -4.08 -0.52 -30.41
C LYS A 376 -3.25 -0.81 -29.16
N ALA A 377 -2.57 -1.96 -29.09
CA ALA A 377 -1.67 -2.27 -27.99
C ALA A 377 -0.46 -1.31 -27.92
N VAL A 378 0.12 -0.94 -29.07
CA VAL A 378 1.21 0.05 -29.16
C VAL A 378 0.72 1.45 -28.81
N GLU A 379 -0.49 1.84 -29.23
CA GLU A 379 -1.10 3.14 -28.88
C GLU A 379 -1.25 3.29 -27.36
N LEU A 380 -1.77 2.26 -26.70
CA LEU A 380 -1.98 2.25 -25.24
C LEU A 380 -0.67 2.09 -24.45
N ASN A 381 0.27 1.32 -24.98
CA ASN A 381 1.57 1.10 -24.36
C ASN A 381 2.73 1.20 -25.38
N PRO A 382 3.21 2.43 -25.67
CA PRO A 382 4.25 2.68 -26.67
C PRO A 382 5.64 2.13 -26.33
N ARG A 383 5.79 1.49 -25.16
CA ARG A 383 7.04 0.86 -24.73
C ARG A 383 6.94 -0.67 -24.67
N SER A 384 5.84 -1.23 -25.16
CA SER A 384 5.64 -2.68 -25.21
C SER A 384 6.46 -3.30 -26.34
N VAL A 385 7.60 -3.89 -25.99
CA VAL A 385 8.45 -4.67 -26.90
C VAL A 385 7.66 -5.76 -27.63
N GLN A 386 6.79 -6.47 -26.91
CA GLN A 386 5.99 -7.56 -27.49
C GLN A 386 4.95 -7.05 -28.49
N ALA A 387 4.35 -5.88 -28.24
CA ALA A 387 3.39 -5.28 -29.17
C ALA A 387 4.06 -4.81 -30.46
N HIS A 388 5.20 -4.10 -30.36
CA HIS A 388 5.99 -3.70 -31.53
C HIS A 388 6.48 -4.91 -32.35
N SER A 389 6.96 -5.96 -31.69
CA SER A 389 7.38 -7.20 -32.35
C SER A 389 6.21 -7.90 -33.05
N GLY A 390 5.05 -7.97 -32.40
CA GLY A 390 3.82 -8.53 -32.99
C GLY A 390 3.34 -7.74 -34.21
N LEU A 391 3.37 -6.40 -34.12
CA LEU A 391 2.98 -5.51 -35.22
C LEU A 391 3.96 -5.64 -36.40
N ALA A 392 5.26 -5.64 -36.14
CA ALA A 392 6.29 -5.87 -37.15
C ALA A 392 6.07 -7.20 -37.89
N PHE A 393 5.74 -8.26 -37.15
CA PHE A 393 5.43 -9.56 -37.73
C PHE A 393 4.17 -9.50 -38.61
N ALA A 394 3.09 -8.86 -38.13
CA ALA A 394 1.85 -8.71 -38.89
C ALA A 394 2.06 -7.92 -40.19
N TYR A 395 2.90 -6.87 -40.16
CA TYR A 395 3.30 -6.12 -41.35
C TYR A 395 4.09 -6.96 -42.33
N ALA A 396 5.08 -7.73 -41.85
CA ALA A 396 5.88 -8.60 -42.69
C ALA A 396 5.04 -9.65 -43.43
N GLN A 397 4.07 -10.28 -42.75
CA GLN A 397 3.15 -11.25 -43.36
C GLN A 397 2.23 -10.63 -44.43
N GLN A 398 2.00 -9.32 -44.35
CA GLN A 398 1.23 -8.57 -45.36
C GLN A 398 2.09 -7.98 -46.47
N GLY A 399 3.41 -8.19 -46.44
CA GLY A 399 4.35 -7.61 -47.41
C GLY A 399 4.64 -6.11 -47.19
N LYS A 400 4.19 -5.54 -46.07
CA LYS A 400 4.48 -4.16 -45.63
C LYS A 400 5.87 -4.11 -44.97
N LEU A 401 6.91 -4.38 -45.77
CA LEU A 401 8.25 -4.65 -45.27
C LEU A 401 8.91 -3.41 -44.65
N GLU A 402 8.70 -2.22 -45.21
CA GLU A 402 9.18 -0.97 -44.63
C GLU A 402 8.58 -0.68 -43.24
N GLU A 403 7.28 -0.87 -43.07
CA GLU A 403 6.59 -0.71 -41.80
C GLU A 403 7.06 -1.75 -40.78
N ALA A 404 7.26 -3.00 -41.22
CA ALA A 404 7.83 -4.05 -40.38
C ALA A 404 9.24 -3.68 -39.86
N VAL A 405 10.09 -3.07 -40.70
CA VAL A 405 11.41 -2.57 -40.29
C VAL A 405 11.27 -1.46 -39.25
N GLN A 406 10.34 -0.52 -39.43
CA GLN A 406 10.16 0.60 -38.49
C GLN A 406 9.78 0.10 -37.10
N GLU A 407 8.80 -0.81 -37.02
CA GLU A 407 8.34 -1.37 -35.76
C GLU A 407 9.41 -2.26 -35.10
N ASN A 408 10.14 -3.05 -35.88
CA ASN A 408 11.19 -3.88 -35.33
C ASN A 408 12.43 -3.07 -34.88
N ARG A 409 12.68 -1.90 -35.48
CA ARG A 409 13.66 -0.92 -34.96
C ARG A 409 13.21 -0.32 -33.62
N LYS A 410 11.91 -0.13 -33.39
CA LYS A 410 11.40 0.27 -32.07
C LYS A 410 11.71 -0.79 -31.02
N VAL A 411 11.66 -2.07 -31.39
CA VAL A 411 12.07 -3.14 -30.49
C VAL A 411 13.56 -3.04 -30.12
N THR A 412 14.46 -2.87 -31.08
CA THR A 412 15.90 -2.74 -30.78
C THR A 412 16.24 -1.43 -30.06
N GLU A 413 15.45 -0.36 -30.22
CA GLU A 413 15.56 0.85 -29.39
C GLU A 413 15.17 0.60 -27.91
N LEU A 414 14.15 -0.22 -27.68
CA LEU A 414 13.63 -0.54 -26.33
C LEU A 414 14.41 -1.66 -25.63
N ALA A 415 14.90 -2.62 -26.40
CA ALA A 415 15.66 -3.79 -25.96
C ALA A 415 16.87 -4.00 -26.90
N PRO A 416 17.97 -3.26 -26.69
CA PRO A 416 19.15 -3.30 -27.57
C PRO A 416 19.87 -4.64 -27.63
N ASP A 417 19.65 -5.50 -26.64
CA ASP A 417 20.28 -6.82 -26.56
C ASP A 417 19.30 -7.94 -27.01
N ASP A 418 18.16 -7.60 -27.62
CA ASP A 418 17.21 -8.59 -28.12
C ASP A 418 17.67 -9.22 -29.44
N LEU A 419 18.34 -10.37 -29.32
CA LEU A 419 18.83 -11.16 -30.45
C LEU A 419 17.77 -11.41 -31.52
N ALA A 420 16.54 -11.75 -31.11
CA ALA A 420 15.46 -12.09 -32.04
C ALA A 420 15.11 -10.91 -32.95
N SER A 421 15.09 -9.68 -32.41
CA SER A 421 14.77 -8.48 -33.17
C SER A 421 15.86 -8.09 -34.15
N HIS A 422 17.14 -8.19 -33.77
CA HIS A 422 18.27 -8.01 -34.68
C HIS A 422 18.24 -9.02 -35.83
N ARG A 423 17.97 -10.30 -35.53
CA ARG A 423 17.79 -11.33 -36.56
C ARG A 423 16.62 -11.01 -37.49
N ASN A 424 15.49 -10.57 -36.95
CA ASN A 424 14.31 -10.20 -37.74
C ASN A 424 14.61 -8.98 -38.63
N LEU A 425 15.34 -7.97 -38.15
CA LEU A 425 15.76 -6.83 -38.98
C LEU A 425 16.66 -7.26 -40.13
N ALA A 426 17.62 -8.15 -39.88
CA ALA A 426 18.47 -8.70 -40.94
C ALA A 426 17.65 -9.38 -42.05
N ILE A 427 16.65 -10.17 -41.66
CA ILE A 427 15.73 -10.85 -42.60
C ILE A 427 14.92 -9.82 -43.40
N LEU A 428 14.34 -8.82 -42.73
CA LEU A 428 13.52 -7.79 -43.38
C LEU A 428 14.34 -6.94 -44.35
N TYR A 429 15.55 -6.50 -43.95
CA TYR A 429 16.45 -5.76 -44.83
C TYR A 429 16.89 -6.58 -46.04
N HIS A 430 17.17 -7.87 -45.85
CA HIS A 430 17.49 -8.77 -46.95
C HIS A 430 16.33 -8.88 -47.94
N GLN A 431 15.08 -9.03 -47.45
CA GLN A 431 13.88 -9.05 -48.30
C GLN A 431 13.67 -7.74 -49.06
N LEU A 432 14.08 -6.61 -48.49
CA LEU A 432 14.08 -5.29 -49.13
C LEU A 432 15.26 -5.05 -50.09
N GLY A 433 16.20 -5.99 -50.21
CA GLY A 433 17.43 -5.83 -51.01
C GLY A 433 18.48 -4.89 -50.38
N ARG A 434 18.29 -4.50 -49.12
CA ARG A 434 19.19 -3.64 -48.34
C ARG A 434 20.28 -4.46 -47.66
N LEU A 435 21.19 -5.00 -48.47
CA LEU A 435 22.15 -6.02 -48.05
C LEU A 435 23.15 -5.54 -47.00
N ASP A 436 23.56 -4.26 -47.06
CA ASP A 436 24.53 -3.71 -46.09
C ASP A 436 23.91 -3.60 -44.69
N GLU A 437 22.68 -3.08 -44.58
CA GLU A 437 21.95 -3.06 -43.32
C GLU A 437 21.64 -4.47 -42.81
N ALA A 438 21.27 -5.39 -43.70
CA ALA A 438 21.03 -6.78 -43.34
C ALA A 438 22.26 -7.44 -42.70
N LEU A 439 23.45 -7.22 -43.30
CA LEU A 439 24.71 -7.74 -42.77
C LEU A 439 25.10 -7.10 -41.45
N ALA A 440 24.83 -5.80 -41.26
CA ALA A 440 25.10 -5.12 -40.00
C ALA A 440 24.29 -5.71 -38.84
N GLU A 441 22.98 -5.86 -39.03
CA GLU A 441 22.08 -6.43 -38.02
C GLU A 441 22.38 -7.91 -37.75
N ALA A 442 22.73 -8.68 -38.78
CA ALA A 442 23.13 -10.07 -38.64
C ALA A 442 24.40 -10.24 -37.80
N ARG A 443 25.36 -9.32 -37.90
CA ARG A 443 26.58 -9.33 -37.06
C ARG A 443 26.26 -9.07 -35.61
N ILE A 444 25.38 -8.10 -35.32
CA ILE A 444 24.95 -7.82 -33.94
C ILE A 444 24.22 -9.05 -33.37
N ALA A 445 23.31 -9.67 -34.13
CA ALA A 445 22.63 -10.88 -33.70
C ALA A 445 23.61 -12.03 -33.39
N LEU A 446 24.69 -12.16 -34.17
CA LEU A 446 25.74 -13.16 -33.95
C LEU A 446 26.59 -12.83 -32.70
N GLU A 447 26.90 -11.56 -32.45
CA GLU A 447 27.61 -11.13 -31.24
C GLU A 447 26.79 -11.36 -29.96
N LEU A 448 25.45 -11.28 -30.07
CA LEU A 448 24.52 -11.56 -28.98
C LEU A 448 24.22 -13.06 -28.81
N ALA A 449 24.57 -13.90 -29.79
CA ALA A 449 24.25 -15.32 -29.78
C ALA A 449 25.06 -16.06 -28.69
N PRO A 450 24.42 -16.99 -27.95
CA PRO A 450 25.16 -17.96 -27.14
C PRO A 450 26.13 -18.75 -28.03
N GLU A 451 27.30 -19.15 -27.53
CA GLU A 451 28.39 -19.77 -28.32
C GLU A 451 27.98 -21.02 -29.16
N ASP A 452 26.82 -21.61 -28.88
CA ASP A 452 26.28 -22.82 -29.53
C ASP A 452 25.11 -22.55 -30.53
N GLN A 453 24.74 -21.29 -30.82
CA GLN A 453 23.66 -20.90 -31.74
C GLN A 453 24.10 -19.82 -32.73
#